data_AF-A0A8C2ECN7-F1
#
_entry.id   AF-A0A8C2ECN7-F1
#
_cell.length_a   1.000
_cell.length_b   1.000
_cell.length_c   1.000
_cell.angle_alpha   90.00
_cell.angle_beta   90.00
_cell.angle_gamma   90.00
#
_symmetry.space_group_name_H-M   'P 1'
#
loop_
_entity.id
_entity.type
_entity.pdbx_description
1 polymer ?
#
loop_
_entity_poly.entity_id
_entity_poly.type
_entity_poly.pdbx_seq_one_letter_code
_entity_poly.pdbx_strand_id
1 'polypeptide(L)'
;MQQPEPFAGEEADESGPSIESKNPEERISARRLRIAARNEAKTRQELGEDSQEKEDIKEEIRKSQKEHVTKLQSDGLELVTNIQVAVDARESDRRAELEEACRLRYMQ
;
A
#
# COMPACT_ATOMS: atom_id res chain seq x y z
N MET A 1 -63.14 18.10 0.45
CA MET A 1 -61.76 18.17 -0.05
C MET A 1 -60.86 18.58 1.10
N GLN A 2 -59.73 17.88 1.19
CA GLN A 2 -58.77 17.80 2.28
C GLN A 2 -58.27 19.16 2.79
N GLN A 3 -58.23 19.33 4.11
CA GLN A 3 -57.27 20.21 4.79
C GLN A 3 -55.95 19.43 4.95
N PRO A 4 -54.77 20.01 4.71
CA PRO A 4 -53.51 19.38 5.07
C PRO A 4 -53.20 19.64 6.56
N GLU A 5 -53.05 18.55 7.31
CA GLU A 5 -52.56 18.54 8.69
C GLU A 5 -51.09 19.03 8.77
N PRO A 6 -50.66 19.65 9.88
CA PRO A 6 -49.27 20.06 10.07
C PRO A 6 -48.38 18.82 10.27
N PHE A 7 -47.29 18.76 9.51
CA PHE A 7 -46.23 17.78 9.65
C PHE A 7 -45.47 18.03 10.96
N ALA A 8 -45.98 17.46 12.05
CA ALA A 8 -45.26 17.29 13.31
C ALA A 8 -44.46 15.97 13.22
N GLY A 9 -43.14 16.08 13.32
CA GLY A 9 -42.22 14.95 13.28
C GLY A 9 -40.78 15.42 13.47
N GLU A 10 -40.57 16.27 14.46
CA GLU A 10 -39.27 16.47 15.07
C GLU A 10 -39.03 15.22 15.93
N GLU A 11 -38.23 14.27 15.44
CA GLU A 11 -37.69 13.21 16.28
C GLU A 11 -36.17 13.28 16.17
N ALA A 12 -35.61 13.74 17.28
CA ALA A 12 -34.20 13.80 17.55
C ALA A 12 -33.56 12.40 17.56
N ASP A 13 -32.24 12.42 17.66
CA ASP A 13 -31.41 11.34 18.18
C ASP A 13 -30.83 10.34 17.17
N GLU A 14 -30.00 10.88 16.27
CA GLU A 14 -28.82 10.17 15.73
C GLU A 14 -27.63 10.19 16.72
N SER A 15 -27.85 10.66 17.95
CA SER A 15 -26.86 10.61 19.03
C SER A 15 -27.12 9.32 19.82
N GLY A 16 -26.19 8.36 19.74
CA GLY A 16 -26.27 7.13 20.53
C GLY A 16 -26.53 7.39 22.01
N PRO A 17 -27.04 6.39 22.76
CA PRO A 17 -27.61 6.58 24.08
C PRO A 17 -26.68 7.37 25.01
N SER A 18 -27.19 8.48 25.53
CA SER A 18 -26.42 9.46 26.29
C SER A 18 -26.31 9.10 27.76
N ILE A 19 -25.13 9.33 28.32
CA ILE A 19 -24.79 9.05 29.73
C ILE A 19 -25.36 10.13 30.65
N GLU A 20 -25.56 11.33 30.10
CA GLU A 20 -26.13 12.49 30.78
C GLU A 20 -27.64 12.59 30.56
N SER A 21 -28.23 11.61 29.86
CA SER A 21 -29.68 11.56 29.67
C SER A 21 -30.40 11.49 31.02
N LYS A 22 -31.50 12.24 31.12
CA LYS A 22 -32.42 12.20 32.28
C LYS A 22 -33.19 10.89 32.31
N ASN A 23 -33.27 10.15 31.19
CA ASN A 23 -33.92 8.86 31.09
C ASN A 23 -33.00 7.74 31.65
N PRO A 24 -33.43 6.97 32.67
CA PRO A 24 -32.63 5.88 33.22
C PRO A 24 -32.34 4.76 32.22
N GLU A 25 -33.26 4.46 31.29
CA GLU A 25 -33.09 3.37 30.32
C GLU A 25 -31.99 3.68 29.31
N GLU A 26 -31.95 4.92 28.83
CA GLU A 26 -30.93 5.41 27.91
C GLU A 26 -29.54 5.42 28.54
N ARG A 27 -29.45 5.79 29.82
CA ARG A 27 -28.20 5.67 30.58
C ARG A 27 -27.72 4.22 30.73
N ILE A 28 -28.66 3.28 30.94
CA ILE A 28 -28.35 1.86 31.06
C ILE A 28 -27.82 1.32 29.73
N SER A 29 -28.46 1.66 28.61
CA SER A 29 -27.99 1.25 27.27
C SER A 29 -26.62 1.86 26.94
N ALA A 30 -26.42 3.16 27.21
CA ALA A 30 -25.13 3.85 27.06
C ALA A 30 -24.00 3.14 27.84
N ARG A 31 -24.30 2.73 29.09
CA ARG A 31 -23.35 2.03 29.94
C ARG A 31 -23.05 0.63 29.41
N ARG A 32 -24.07 -0.12 28.99
CA ARG A 32 -23.90 -1.46 28.39
C ARG A 32 -23.01 -1.41 27.17
N LEU A 33 -23.23 -0.43 26.30
CA LEU A 33 -22.46 -0.26 25.06
C LEU A 33 -20.98 0.05 25.36
N ARG A 34 -20.70 0.92 26.33
CA ARG A 34 -19.31 1.18 26.78
C ARG A 34 -18.64 -0.01 27.43
N ILE A 35 -19.37 -0.78 28.25
CA ILE A 35 -18.83 -2.00 28.86
C ILE A 35 -18.53 -3.04 27.77
N ALA A 36 -19.43 -3.21 26.79
CA ALA A 36 -19.22 -4.09 25.65
C ALA A 36 -17.99 -3.67 24.84
N ALA A 37 -17.88 -2.40 24.45
CA ALA A 37 -16.73 -1.87 23.72
C ALA A 37 -15.41 -2.01 24.51
N ARG A 38 -15.44 -1.78 25.83
CA ARG A 38 -14.25 -1.97 26.68
C ARG A 38 -13.85 -3.44 26.77
N ASN A 39 -14.82 -4.33 26.93
CA ASN A 39 -14.56 -5.77 26.98
C ASN A 39 -14.00 -6.24 25.65
N GLU A 40 -14.62 -5.86 24.54
CA GLU A 40 -14.15 -6.18 23.20
C GLU A 40 -12.72 -5.69 22.95
N ALA A 41 -12.41 -4.42 23.30
CA ALA A 41 -11.05 -3.89 23.19
C ALA A 41 -10.04 -4.69 24.02
N LYS A 42 -10.41 -5.13 25.23
CA LYS A 42 -9.59 -6.01 26.06
C LYS A 42 -9.40 -7.38 25.41
N THR A 43 -10.45 -7.95 24.83
CA THR A 43 -10.39 -9.22 24.10
C THR A 43 -9.46 -9.11 22.89
N ARG A 44 -9.58 -8.05 22.07
CA ARG A 44 -8.69 -7.82 20.91
C ARG A 44 -7.23 -7.65 21.34
N GLN A 45 -7.00 -6.98 22.47
CA GLN A 45 -5.66 -6.81 23.02
C GLN A 45 -5.06 -8.12 23.54
N GLU A 46 -5.86 -8.96 24.23
CA GLU A 46 -5.45 -10.29 24.69
C GLU A 46 -5.22 -11.27 23.53
N LEU A 47 -6.00 -11.15 22.45
CA LEU A 47 -5.86 -11.95 21.25
C LEU A 47 -4.75 -11.47 20.32
N GLY A 48 -4.15 -10.30 20.60
CA GLY A 48 -3.02 -9.75 19.86
C GLY A 48 -3.35 -9.25 18.45
N GLU A 49 -4.64 -9.13 18.09
CA GLU A 49 -5.08 -8.75 16.74
C GLU A 49 -4.52 -7.39 16.29
N ASP A 50 -4.48 -6.41 17.20
CA ASP A 50 -3.95 -5.05 16.93
C ASP A 50 -2.41 -5.02 16.80
N SER A 51 -1.73 -6.09 17.23
CA SER A 51 -0.30 -6.30 16.98
C SER A 51 -0.09 -7.05 15.66
N GLN A 52 -0.96 -8.01 15.34
CA GLN A 52 -0.91 -8.79 14.11
C GLN A 52 -1.09 -7.90 12.88
N GLU A 53 -2.10 -7.02 12.86
CA GLU A 53 -2.32 -6.10 11.73
C GLU A 53 -1.11 -5.19 11.48
N LYS A 54 -0.45 -4.73 12.55
CA LYS A 54 0.78 -3.92 12.46
C LYS A 54 1.99 -4.71 11.98
N GLU A 55 2.07 -6.00 12.31
CA GLU A 55 3.12 -6.88 11.80
C GLU A 55 2.92 -7.20 10.32
N ASP A 56 1.69 -7.46 9.90
CA ASP A 56 1.34 -7.74 8.51
C ASP A 56 1.69 -6.54 7.60
N ILE A 57 1.36 -5.31 8.01
CA ILE A 57 1.73 -4.07 7.29
C ILE A 57 3.26 -3.94 7.21
N LYS A 58 4.00 -4.24 8.28
CA LYS A 58 5.47 -4.19 8.27
C LYS A 58 6.05 -5.25 7.36
N GLU A 59 5.46 -6.43 7.29
CA GLU A 59 5.89 -7.50 6.39
C GLU A 59 5.67 -7.12 4.93
N GLU A 60 4.52 -6.53 4.60
CA GLU A 60 4.21 -6.05 3.25
C GLU A 60 5.18 -4.94 2.80
N ILE A 61 5.50 -4.00 3.70
CA ILE A 61 6.52 -2.97 3.45
C ILE A 61 7.91 -3.60 3.23
N ARG A 62 8.29 -4.59 4.03
CA ARG A 62 9.57 -5.30 3.86
C ARG A 62 9.62 -6.08 2.55
N LYS A 63 8.51 -6.69 2.14
CA LYS A 63 8.40 -7.44 0.89
C LYS A 63 8.54 -6.53 -0.31
N SER A 64 7.78 -5.43 -0.36
CA SER A 64 7.90 -4.43 -1.42
C SER A 64 9.30 -3.83 -1.51
N GLN A 65 9.93 -3.50 -0.38
CA GLN A 65 11.31 -3.02 -0.36
C GLN A 65 12.30 -4.02 -0.96
N LYS A 66 12.17 -5.32 -0.62
CA LYS A 66 13.03 -6.37 -1.19
C LYS A 66 12.85 -6.47 -2.70
N GLU A 67 11.61 -6.46 -3.17
CA GLU A 67 11.29 -6.53 -4.60
C GLU A 67 11.90 -5.33 -5.36
N HIS A 68 11.76 -4.12 -4.82
CA HIS A 68 12.36 -2.92 -5.40
C HIS A 68 13.89 -2.98 -5.48
N VAL A 69 14.56 -3.48 -4.43
CA VAL A 69 16.02 -3.64 -4.42
C VAL A 69 16.46 -4.67 -5.45
N THR A 70 15.79 -5.81 -5.53
CA THR A 70 16.13 -6.86 -6.51
C THR A 70 15.96 -6.37 -7.95
N LYS A 71 14.88 -5.63 -8.22
CA LYS A 71 14.65 -5.02 -9.53
C LYS A 71 15.73 -3.99 -9.86
N LEU A 72 16.09 -3.14 -8.91
CA LEU A 72 17.14 -2.14 -9.14
C LEU A 72 18.50 -2.80 -9.46
N GLN A 73 18.80 -3.92 -8.81
CA GLN A 73 20.02 -4.69 -9.08
C GLN A 73 19.98 -5.33 -10.48
N SER A 74 18.85 -5.92 -10.89
CA SER A 74 18.72 -6.49 -12.24
C SER A 74 18.82 -5.42 -13.31
N ASP A 75 18.11 -4.31 -13.15
CA ASP A 75 18.07 -3.20 -14.11
C ASP A 75 19.47 -2.57 -14.23
N GLY A 76 20.19 -2.41 -13.11
CA GLY A 76 21.56 -1.92 -13.10
C GLY A 76 22.54 -2.86 -13.82
N LEU A 77 22.41 -4.18 -13.61
CA LEU A 77 23.24 -5.17 -14.29
C LEU A 77 22.97 -5.19 -15.80
N GLU A 78 21.70 -5.12 -16.20
CA GLU A 78 21.30 -5.04 -17.61
C GLU A 78 21.91 -3.79 -18.27
N LEU A 79 21.80 -2.63 -17.62
CA LEU A 79 22.38 -1.39 -18.14
C LEU A 79 23.88 -1.49 -18.39
N VAL A 80 24.64 -2.00 -17.41
CA VAL A 80 26.10 -2.17 -17.54
C VAL A 80 26.43 -3.14 -18.68
N THR A 81 25.69 -4.24 -18.77
CA THR A 81 25.86 -5.24 -19.83
C THR A 81 25.59 -4.64 -21.20
N ASN A 82 24.49 -3.88 -21.36
CA ASN A 82 24.14 -3.22 -22.61
C ASN A 82 25.22 -2.23 -23.06
N ILE A 83 25.81 -1.48 -22.11
CA ILE A 83 26.93 -0.58 -22.42
C ILE A 83 28.14 -1.36 -22.91
N GLN A 84 28.52 -2.43 -22.21
CA GLN A 84 29.66 -3.27 -22.60
C GLN A 84 29.45 -3.89 -23.99
N VAL A 85 28.31 -4.51 -24.24
CA VAL A 85 27.95 -5.08 -25.54
C VAL A 85 28.01 -4.03 -26.65
N ALA A 86 27.47 -2.83 -26.41
CA ALA A 86 27.53 -1.75 -27.39
C ALA A 86 28.96 -1.26 -27.65
N VAL A 87 29.83 -1.22 -26.64
CA VAL A 87 31.25 -0.91 -26.81
C VAL A 87 31.94 -1.98 -27.64
N ASP A 88 31.74 -3.25 -27.29
CA ASP A 88 32.37 -4.38 -27.98
C ASP A 88 31.91 -4.48 -29.44
N ALA A 89 30.63 -4.25 -29.72
CA ALA A 89 30.12 -4.20 -31.09
C ALA A 89 30.82 -3.12 -31.93
N ARG A 90 30.91 -1.89 -31.42
CA ARG A 90 31.60 -0.77 -32.10
C ARG A 90 33.09 -1.06 -32.31
N GLU A 91 33.72 -1.74 -31.36
CA GLU A 91 35.13 -2.11 -31.44
C GLU A 91 35.36 -3.20 -32.50
N SER A 92 34.48 -4.19 -32.55
CA SER A 92 34.46 -5.23 -33.57
C SER A 92 34.26 -4.64 -34.96
N ASP A 93 33.31 -3.73 -35.14
CA ASP A 93 33.09 -3.04 -36.42
C ASP A 93 34.34 -2.28 -36.86
N ARG A 94 34.95 -1.52 -35.95
CA ARG A 94 36.20 -0.79 -36.21
C ARG A 94 37.35 -1.73 -36.60
N ARG A 95 37.50 -2.89 -35.94
CA ARG A 95 38.51 -3.89 -36.31
C ARG A 95 38.26 -4.44 -37.71
N ALA A 96 37.02 -4.79 -38.03
CA ALA A 96 36.65 -5.30 -39.34
C ALA A 96 36.98 -4.30 -40.46
N GLU A 97 36.63 -3.02 -40.27
CA GLU A 97 36.97 -1.95 -41.21
C GLU A 97 38.49 -1.81 -41.42
N LEU A 98 39.28 -1.87 -40.34
CA LEU A 98 40.74 -1.79 -40.41
C LEU A 98 41.36 -3.00 -41.11
N GLU A 99 40.85 -4.20 -40.84
CA GLU A 99 41.29 -5.43 -41.50
C GLU A 99 40.99 -5.40 -43.00
N GLU A 100 39.80 -4.93 -43.38
CA GLU A 100 39.43 -4.76 -44.79
C GLU A 100 40.32 -3.72 -45.47
N ALA A 101 40.55 -2.56 -44.82
CA ALA A 101 41.44 -1.53 -45.35
C ALA A 101 42.88 -2.03 -45.53
N CYS A 102 43.39 -2.82 -44.57
CA CYS A 102 44.70 -3.48 -44.70
C CYS A 102 44.71 -4.46 -45.88
N ARG A 103 43.70 -5.33 -45.98
CA ARG A 103 43.58 -6.30 -47.07
C ARG A 103 43.58 -5.63 -48.43
N LEU A 104 42.83 -4.54 -48.59
CA LEU A 104 42.76 -3.76 -49.84
C LEU A 104 44.11 -3.10 -50.18
N ARG A 105 44.86 -2.63 -49.18
CA ARG A 105 46.21 -2.10 -49.40
C ARG A 105 47.22 -3.15 -49.84
N TYR A 106 47.14 -4.37 -49.31
CA TYR A 106 48.04 -5.47 -49.67
C TYR A 106 47.68 -6.14 -51.00
N MET A 107 46.45 -5.96 -51.49
CA MET A 107 45.95 -6.52 -52.76
C MET A 107 46.10 -5.55 -53.94
N GLN A 108 46.72 -4.37 -53.76
CA GLN A 108 46.93 -3.34 -54.77
C GLN A 108 48.37 -3.29 -55.26
#